data_AF-A0AAV8YM28-F1
#
_entry.id   AF-A0AAV8YM28-F1
#
_cell.length_a   1.000
_cell.length_b   1.000
_cell.length_c   1.000
_cell.angle_alpha   90.00
_cell.angle_beta   90.00
_cell.angle_gamma   90.00
#
_symmetry.space_group_name_H-M   'P 1'
#
loop_
_entity.id
_entity.type
_entity.pdbx_description
1 polymer ?
#
loop_
_entity_poly.entity_id
_entity_poly.type
_entity_poly.pdbx_seq_one_letter_code
_entity_poly.pdbx_strand_id
1 'polypeptide(L)'
;MDPSVAVCFFCKTEADFNDLCQRIKSELIDPEKQPLFEITYNKPKEWSPTLENAIEAGPASFSDLQATGRHFDSDHEFEIL
;
A
#
# COMPACT_ATOMS: atom_id res chain seq x y z
N MET A 1 -22.14 0.56 -4.34
CA MET A 1 -21.19 0.93 -3.28
C MET A 1 -20.14 1.82 -3.90
N ASP A 2 -19.59 2.76 -3.12
CA ASP A 2 -18.39 3.48 -3.54
C ASP A 2 -17.24 2.47 -3.74
N PRO A 3 -16.42 2.60 -4.79
CA PRO A 3 -15.30 1.69 -5.04
C PRO A 3 -14.17 1.82 -4.01
N SER A 4 -14.08 2.95 -3.29
CA SER A 4 -13.11 3.17 -2.22
C SER A 4 -13.61 2.57 -0.92
N VAL A 5 -13.04 1.43 -0.53
CA VAL A 5 -13.38 0.71 0.70
C VAL A 5 -12.13 0.25 1.43
N ALA A 6 -12.23 0.17 2.75
CA ALA A 6 -11.21 -0.43 3.61
C ALA A 6 -11.83 -1.57 4.41
N VAL A 7 -11.15 -2.72 4.46
CA VAL A 7 -11.60 -3.92 5.18
C VAL A 7 -10.60 -4.21 6.31
N CYS A 8 -11.12 -4.53 7.49
CA CYS A 8 -10.31 -4.89 8.66
C CYS A 8 -10.69 -6.27 9.17
N PHE A 9 -9.67 -7.04 9.56
CA PHE A 9 -9.82 -8.33 10.23
C PHE A 9 -9.21 -8.25 11.62
N PHE A 10 -9.82 -8.92 12.59
CA PHE A 10 -9.30 -9.02 13.95
C PHE A 10 -8.78 -10.43 14.20
N CYS A 11 -7.49 -10.54 14.56
CA CYS A 11 -6.85 -11.78 14.97
C CYS A 11 -6.40 -11.61 16.42
N LYS A 12 -7.00 -12.37 17.35
CA LYS A 12 -6.65 -12.29 18.78
C LYS A 12 -5.33 -12.98 19.05
N THR A 13 -5.05 -14.04 18.30
CA THR A 13 -3.88 -14.89 18.43
C THR A 13 -3.17 -15.04 17.09
N GLU A 14 -1.93 -15.51 17.15
CA GLU A 14 -1.18 -15.88 15.94
C GLU A 14 -1.86 -17.03 15.18
N ALA A 15 -2.50 -17.97 15.89
CA ALA A 15 -3.27 -19.03 15.26
C ALA A 15 -4.43 -18.48 14.42
N ASP A 16 -5.17 -17.49 14.96
CA ASP A 16 -6.25 -16.82 14.21
C ASP A 16 -5.73 -16.14 12.94
N PHE A 17 -4.54 -15.52 13.03
CA PHE A 17 -3.89 -14.89 11.88
C PHE A 17 -3.47 -15.92 10.82
N ASN A 18 -2.88 -17.05 11.24
CA ASN A 18 -2.49 -18.13 10.34
C ASN A 18 -3.71 -18.74 9.63
N ASP A 19 -4.79 -18.99 10.36
CA ASP A 19 -6.05 -19.48 9.82
C ASP A 19 -6.66 -18.47 8.82
N LEU A 20 -6.62 -17.17 9.16
CA LEU A 20 -7.06 -16.11 8.25
C LEU A 20 -6.26 -16.11 6.95
N CYS A 21 -4.93 -16.22 7.03
CA CYS A 21 -4.06 -16.25 5.85
C CYS A 21 -4.38 -17.44 4.94
N GLN A 22 -4.65 -18.62 5.52
CA GLN A 22 -5.04 -19.80 4.75
C GLN A 22 -6.38 -19.60 4.05
N ARG A 23 -7.40 -19.09 4.76
CA ARG A 23 -8.73 -18.84 4.19
C ARG A 23 -8.70 -17.78 3.09
N ILE A 24 -8.02 -16.66 3.33
CA ILE A 24 -7.82 -15.61 2.30
C ILE A 24 -7.26 -16.23 1.03
N LYS A 25 -6.22 -17.07 1.16
CA LYS A 25 -5.60 -17.69 0.00
C LYS A 25 -6.55 -18.64 -0.72
N SER A 26 -7.17 -19.59 -0.01
CA SER A 26 -8.00 -20.63 -0.63
C SER A 26 -9.36 -20.13 -1.11
N GLU A 27 -9.92 -19.09 -0.48
CA GLU A 27 -11.29 -18.63 -0.75
C GLU A 27 -11.36 -17.33 -1.54
N LEU A 28 -10.39 -16.43 -1.42
CA LEU A 28 -10.45 -15.08 -2.01
C LEU A 28 -9.41 -14.85 -3.12
N ILE A 29 -8.31 -15.61 -3.15
CA ILE A 29 -7.21 -15.43 -4.10
C ILE A 29 -7.22 -16.56 -5.14
N ASP A 30 -7.04 -17.81 -4.72
CA ASP A 30 -6.89 -18.95 -5.63
C ASP A 30 -8.08 -19.17 -6.61
N PRO A 31 -9.36 -18.99 -6.23
CA PRO A 31 -10.47 -19.17 -7.16
C PRO A 31 -10.71 -17.94 -8.08
N GLU A 32 -10.16 -16.78 -7.73
CA GLU A 32 -10.41 -15.53 -8.43
C GLU A 32 -9.41 -15.31 -9.56
N LYS A 33 -9.90 -14.94 -10.76
CA LYS A 33 -9.02 -14.63 -11.90
C LYS A 33 -8.21 -13.36 -11.68
N GLN A 34 -8.78 -12.42 -10.92
CA GLN A 34 -8.17 -11.13 -10.57
C GLN A 34 -8.52 -10.78 -9.12
N PRO A 35 -7.75 -11.28 -8.14
CA PRO A 35 -7.94 -10.97 -6.73
C PRO A 35 -7.77 -9.48 -6.46
N LEU A 36 -8.57 -8.93 -5.54
CA LEU A 36 -8.50 -7.51 -5.16
C LEU A 36 -7.24 -7.14 -4.37
N PHE A 37 -6.61 -8.13 -3.74
CA PHE A 37 -5.41 -7.97 -2.93
C PHE A 37 -4.58 -9.26 -2.94
N GLU A 38 -3.34 -9.17 -2.50
CA GLU A 38 -2.40 -10.28 -2.44
C GLU A 38 -1.93 -10.58 -1.02
N ILE A 39 -1.49 -11.82 -0.79
CA ILE A 39 -0.86 -12.25 0.47
C ILE A 39 0.45 -12.96 0.17
N THR A 40 1.54 -12.50 0.79
CA THR A 40 2.89 -13.01 0.55
C THR A 40 3.61 -13.31 1.86
N TYR A 41 4.36 -14.41 1.92
CA TYR A 41 5.18 -14.74 3.08
C TYR A 41 6.43 -13.85 3.19
N ASN A 42 7.07 -13.59 2.03
CA ASN A 42 8.25 -12.75 1.95
C ASN A 42 7.90 -11.45 1.21
N LYS A 43 8.51 -10.35 1.64
CA LYS A 43 8.42 -9.06 0.93
C LYS A 43 8.82 -9.24 -0.55
N PRO A 44 8.03 -8.75 -1.51
CA PRO A 44 8.41 -8.77 -2.92
C PRO A 44 9.77 -8.09 -3.13
N LYS A 45 10.63 -8.72 -3.96
CA LYS A 45 11.99 -8.20 -4.21
C LYS A 45 11.97 -6.79 -4.81
N GLU A 46 10.97 -6.52 -5.63
CA GLU A 46 10.73 -5.23 -6.29
C GLU A 46 10.45 -4.09 -5.29
N TRP A 47 9.99 -4.40 -4.08
CA TRP A 47 9.75 -3.41 -3.02
C TRP A 47 11.00 -3.11 -2.19
N SER A 48 12.09 -3.84 -2.44
CA SER A 48 13.38 -3.52 -1.82
C SER A 48 14.03 -2.42 -2.63
N PRO A 49 14.54 -1.35 -2.00
CA PRO A 49 15.30 -0.34 -2.71
C PRO A 49 16.44 -1.02 -3.48
N THR A 50 16.53 -0.77 -4.78
CA THR A 50 17.74 -1.12 -5.52
C THR A 50 18.91 -0.36 -4.90
N LEU A 51 20.11 -0.93 -4.92
CA LEU A 51 21.30 -0.27 -4.36
C LEU A 51 21.48 1.15 -4.93
N GLU A 52 21.16 1.36 -6.21
CA GLU A 52 21.06 2.67 -6.87
C GLU A 52 20.14 3.65 -6.11
N ASN A 53 18.89 3.24 -5.85
CA ASN A 53 17.88 4.05 -5.13
C ASN A 53 18.26 4.29 -3.66
N ALA A 54 18.99 3.36 -3.04
CA ALA A 54 19.45 3.49 -1.66
C ALA A 54 20.62 4.48 -1.53
N ILE A 55 21.44 4.61 -2.57
CA ILE A 55 22.57 5.55 -2.62
C ILE A 55 22.07 6.99 -2.93
N GLU A 56 21.05 7.13 -3.77
CA GLU A 56 20.43 8.44 -4.07
C GLU A 56 19.53 8.97 -2.93
N ALA A 57 19.02 8.09 -2.07
CA ALA A 57 18.21 8.45 -0.89
C ALA A 57 19.04 9.02 0.30
N GLY A 58 20.16 9.71 0.01
CA GLY A 58 20.80 10.58 0.99
C GLY A 58 19.84 11.70 1.42
N PRO A 59 20.17 12.48 2.48
CA PRO A 59 19.28 13.50 3.06
C PRO A 59 18.81 14.61 2.08
N ALA A 60 19.32 14.63 0.84
CA ALA A 60 18.87 15.47 -0.26
C ALA A 60 17.53 15.00 -0.88
N SER A 61 17.21 13.70 -0.87
CA SER A 61 16.04 13.15 -1.60
C SER A 61 14.68 13.65 -1.06
N PHE A 62 14.59 14.01 0.22
CA PHE A 62 13.39 14.66 0.77
C PHE A 62 13.24 16.12 0.28
N SER A 63 14.35 16.81 -0.01
CA SER A 63 14.33 18.19 -0.50
C SER A 63 13.98 18.27 -1.98
N ASP A 64 14.37 17.28 -2.79
CA ASP A 64 14.08 17.25 -4.23
C ASP A 64 12.61 16.89 -4.54
N LEU A 65 11.93 16.16 -3.65
CA LEU A 65 10.48 15.97 -3.68
C LEU A 65 9.69 17.26 -3.40
N GLN A 66 10.26 18.20 -2.62
CA GLN A 66 9.65 19.53 -2.42
C GLN A 66 9.91 20.48 -3.60
N ALA A 67 11.03 20.32 -4.31
CA ALA A 67 11.42 21.21 -5.40
C ALA A 67 10.58 21.03 -6.69
N THR A 68 10.00 19.84 -6.91
CA THR A 68 9.17 19.53 -8.08
C THR A 68 7.66 19.76 -7.86
N GLY A 69 7.24 20.21 -6.68
CA GLY A 69 5.83 20.43 -6.31
C GLY A 69 5.33 21.88 -6.42
N ARG A 70 6.00 22.79 -7.14
CA ARG A 70 5.51 24.16 -7.32
C ARG A 70 4.75 24.34 -8.63
N HIS A 71 3.55 23.77 -8.67
CA HIS A 71 2.43 24.39 -9.36
C HIS A 71 1.24 24.41 -8.39
N PHE A 72 1.23 25.40 -7.52
CA PHE A 72 0.04 25.75 -6.75
C PHE A 72 -0.87 26.57 -7.68
N ASP A 73 -1.80 25.90 -8.35
CA ASP A 73 -3.00 26.57 -8.85
C ASP A 73 -4.02 26.56 -7.69
N SER A 74 -3.77 27.42 -6.70
CA SER A 74 -4.74 27.72 -5.65
C SER A 74 -5.56 28.91 -6.10
N ASP A 75 -6.85 28.71 -6.39
CA ASP A 75 -7.85 29.79 -6.31
C ASP A 75 -9.31 29.30 -6.21
N HIS A 76 -9.57 27.99 -5.99
CA HIS A 76 -10.92 27.49 -5.72
C HIS A 76 -10.99 26.78 -4.36
N GLU A 77 -10.83 27.61 -3.33
CA GLU A 77 -11.50 27.58 -2.04
C GLU A 77 -12.70 26.60 -1.98
N PHE A 78 -12.49 25.42 -1.39
CA PHE A 78 -13.59 24.55 -0.98
C PHE A 78 -14.21 25.14 0.30
N GLU A 79 -15.44 25.65 0.22
CA GLU A 79 -16.28 25.93 1.39
C GLU A 79 -16.50 24.64 2.18
N ILE A 80 -16.21 24.67 3.47
CA ILE A 80 -16.60 23.60 4.41
C ILE A 80 -18.02 23.91 4.88
N LEU A 81 -18.98 23.03 4.56
CA LEU A 81 -20.30 22.98 5.18
C LEU A 81 -20.23 22.33 6.56
#